data_AF-A0A0E3SDQ9-F1
#
_entry.id   AF-A0A0E3SDQ9-F1
#
_cell.length_a   1.000
_cell.length_b   1.000
_cell.length_c   1.000
_cell.angle_alpha   90.00
_cell.angle_beta   90.00
_cell.angle_gamma   90.00
#
_symmetry.space_group_name_H-M   'P 1'
#
loop_
_entity.id
_entity.type
_entity.pdbx_description
1 polymer ?
#
loop_
_entity_poly.entity_id
_entity_poly.type
_entity_poly.pdbx_seq_one_letter_code
_entity_poly.pdbx_strand_id
1 'polypeptide(L)' 'MGIPETFDLEKSESLGLKLIRVLADQLDENVRLNRNNGTEYIIKFAAGPA' A
#
# COMPACT_ATOMS: atom_id res chain seq x y z
N MET A 1 2.66 5.00 18.47
CA MET A 1 3.31 5.93 17.51
C MET A 1 3.43 5.21 16.19
N GLY A 2 2.78 5.73 15.13
CA GLY A 2 2.71 5.11 13.80
C GLY A 2 2.33 6.17 12.76
N ILE A 3 2.02 5.74 11.53
CA ILE A 3 1.60 6.65 10.47
C ILE A 3 0.26 7.34 10.83
N PRO A 4 0.17 8.69 10.79
CA PRO A 4 -1.04 9.43 11.14
C PRO A 4 -2.26 9.04 10.29
N GLU A 5 -3.47 9.21 10.83
CA GLU A 5 -4.71 9.04 10.05
C GLU A 5 -4.82 10.02 8.87
N THR A 6 -4.22 11.20 9.02
CA THR A 6 -4.15 12.24 7.98
C THR A 6 -3.23 11.90 6.83
N PHE A 7 -2.37 10.87 6.97
CA PHE A 7 -1.53 10.41 5.88
C PHE A 7 -2.38 9.69 4.84
N ASP A 8 -2.25 10.10 3.60
CA ASP A 8 -2.94 9.50 2.47
C ASP A 8 -1.90 8.87 1.54
N LEU A 9 -1.92 7.54 1.45
CA LEU A 9 -1.02 6.77 0.60
C LEU A 9 -1.16 7.19 -0.88
N GLU A 10 -2.38 7.51 -1.30
CA GLU A 10 -2.70 7.90 -2.66
C GLU A 10 -2.19 9.30 -3.01
N LYS A 11 -1.95 10.15 -2.00
CA LYS A 11 -1.41 11.51 -2.17
C LYS A 11 0.07 11.62 -1.83
N SER A 12 0.74 10.52 -1.49
CA SER A 12 2.14 10.59 -1.10
C SER A 12 3.04 10.99 -2.28
N GLU A 13 3.82 12.05 -2.09
CA GLU A 13 4.81 12.49 -3.09
C GLU A 13 6.13 11.71 -3.01
N SER A 14 6.30 10.87 -1.98
CA SER A 14 7.50 10.05 -1.77
C SER A 14 7.77 9.13 -2.95
N LEU A 15 9.01 9.14 -3.44
CA LEU A 15 9.45 8.26 -4.53
C LEU A 15 9.24 6.78 -4.18
N GLY A 16 9.56 6.38 -2.95
CA GLY A 16 9.41 4.98 -2.53
C GLY A 16 7.96 4.50 -2.58
N LEU A 17 7.01 5.34 -2.18
CA LEU A 17 5.58 4.99 -2.18
C LEU A 17 4.99 5.05 -3.60
N LYS A 18 5.49 5.95 -4.45
CA LYS A 18 5.19 5.95 -5.89
C LYS A 18 5.62 4.63 -6.54
N LEU A 19 6.83 4.15 -6.25
CA LEU A 19 7.33 2.87 -6.77
C LEU A 19 6.45 1.70 -6.31
N ILE A 20 6.10 1.64 -5.02
CA ILE A 20 5.22 0.58 -4.49
C ILE A 20 3.86 0.57 -5.20
N ARG A 21 3.25 1.74 -5.45
CA ARG A 21 1.97 1.85 -6.15
C ARG A 21 2.08 1.36 -7.60
N VAL A 22 3.10 1.81 -8.34
CA VAL A 22 3.33 1.37 -9.72
C VAL A 22 3.48 -0.16 -9.81
N LEU A 23 4.20 -0.78 -8.86
CA LEU A 23 4.39 -2.23 -8.83
C LEU A 23 3.10 -2.99 -8.46
N ALA A 24 2.28 -2.45 -7.56
CA ALA A 24 1.00 -3.05 -7.19
C ALA A 24 -0.04 -2.92 -8.33
N ASP A 25 -0.08 -1.76 -9.01
CA ASP A 25 -0.99 -1.52 -10.15
C ASP A 25 -0.72 -2.50 -11.31
N GLN A 26 0.55 -2.87 -11.55
CA GLN A 26 0.93 -3.87 -12.57
C GLN A 26 0.33 -5.26 -12.30
N LEU A 27 -0.07 -5.52 -11.07
CA LEU A 27 -0.63 -6.79 -10.63
C LEU A 27 -2.16 -6.71 -10.45
N ASP A 28 -2.78 -5.58 -10.85
CA ASP A 28 -4.20 -5.27 -10.69
C ASP A 28 -4.67 -5.30 -9.23
N GLU A 29 -3.82 -4.77 -8.33
CA GLU A 29 -3.98 -4.95 -6.89
C GLU A 29 -4.02 -3.68 -6.07
N ASN A 30 -4.71 -3.76 -4.94
CA ASN A 30 -4.88 -2.64 -4.03
C ASN A 30 -3.94 -2.74 -2.82
N VAL A 31 -3.15 -1.70 -2.59
CA VAL A 31 -2.36 -1.51 -1.35
C VAL A 31 -3.28 -0.92 -0.26
N ARG A 32 -3.37 -1.58 0.90
CA ARG A 32 -4.16 -1.11 2.05
C ARG A 32 -3.26 -0.81 3.25
N LEU A 33 -3.62 0.22 4.01
CA LEU A 33 -2.93 0.62 5.25
C LEU A 33 -3.85 0.38 6.46
N ASN A 34 -3.40 -0.46 7.39
CA ASN A 34 -4.04 -0.70 8.68
C ASN A 34 -3.23 -0.02 9.80
N ARG A 35 -3.94 0.65 10.72
CA ARG A 35 -3.35 1.49 11.78
C ARG A 35 -3.72 1.03 13.20
N ASN A 36 -4.45 -0.07 13.36
CA ASN A 36 -5.01 -0.47 14.65
C ASN A 36 -3.95 -0.76 15.73
N ASN A 37 -2.76 -1.27 15.35
CA ASN A 37 -1.65 -1.59 16.26
C ASN A 37 -0.30 -1.18 15.65
N GLY A 38 -0.18 0.08 15.22
CA GLY A 38 1.04 0.58 14.57
C GLY A 38 0.80 0.88 13.09
N THR A 39 1.63 0.35 12.21
CA THR A 39 1.52 0.59 10.77
C THR A 39 1.71 -0.72 10.03
N GLU A 40 0.65 -1.18 9.37
CA GLU A 40 0.62 -2.42 8.60
C GLU A 40 0.21 -2.11 7.17
N TYR A 41 1.04 -2.54 6.21
CA TYR A 41 0.74 -2.47 4.79
C TYR A 41 0.34 -3.86 4.30
N ILE A 42 -0.79 -3.94 3.61
CA ILE A 42 -1.31 -5.18 3.04
C ILE A 42 -1.35 -5.02 1.53
N ILE A 43 -0.62 -5.88 0.82
CA ILE A 43 -0.64 -6.02 -0.65
C ILE A 43 -1.15 -7.43 -0.92
N LYS A 44 -2.17 -7.57 -1.77
CA LYS A 44 -2.94 -8.82 -1.89
C LYS A 44 -2.84 -9.42 -3.27
N PHE A 45 -1.96 -10.41 -3.41
CA PHE A 45 -1.73 -11.03 -4.71
C PHE A 45 -2.84 -11.93 -5.21
N ALA A 46 -3.26 -11.75 -6.47
CA ALA A 46 -4.08 -12.75 -7.14
C ALA A 46 -3.28 -14.06 -7.19
N ALA A 47 -3.89 -15.16 -6.72
CA ALA A 47 -3.27 -16.47 -6.91
C ALA A 47 -3.21 -16.73 -8.42
N GLY A 48 -2.01 -16.93 -8.96
CA GLY A 48 -1.82 -17.30 -10.36
C GLY A 48 -2.61 -18.58 -10.70
N PRO A 49 -2.87 -18.84 -11.99
CA PRO A 49 -3.50 -20.08 -12.41
C PRO A 49 -2.68 -21.28 -11.91
N ALA A 50 -3.38 -22.29 -11.40
CA ALA A 50 -2.81 -23.53 -10.91
C ALA A 50 -2.23 -24.39 -12.05
#